data_AF-A0A939D930-F1
#
_entry.id   AF-A0A939D930-F1
#
_cell.length_a   1.000
_cell.length_b   1.000
_cell.length_c   1.000
_cell.angle_alpha   90.00
_cell.angle_beta   90.00
_cell.angle_gamma   90.00
#
_symmetry.space_group_name_H-M   'P 1'
#
loop_
_entity.id
_entity.type
_entity.pdbx_description
1 polymer ?
#
loop_
_entity_poly.entity_id
_entity_poly.type
_entity_poly.pdbx_seq_one_letter_code
_entity_poly.pdbx_strand_id
1 'polypeptide(L)'
;MLKEKSYFKEELPINVTTAHIEDYPIHFHDDIEVVYVLEGSIALKNGYYNYILKQGDIFILNDREIHSFTKTNEGNMVMMLQLDLSYFSNYYGNLKNNFFVTDMQDDDESLDILRNILGRIMMEILEKGYGYEHKVIESTHNLLACLLADFQYFLMEDGKFINETKNKGNKVLAGRLRRITGYMYENYTRKLTLNEIADKEHLSIYYLSHVIKEATGLSFQDLLSFIRVEESEKLLLGTNKKVGAISEEMGFSAVRYYIKHFKTWFGMHPLEYRKKFTDKVSSRETAAKYIRCSPQEIEEAIRKQVKGVYTEYIKGKKPNPVIVELDIMAALQEESAENNFIGTLLERDNMKPIARPYNLMVSLKERLLASGINYMITTSCNGTAEINSISILVYNINDFIKNDLQHAENREKIYEIASQYDEEGEFLIKCQGLSGEFNVSRYKISQKNIVTAYQEGLRAPGVASKRETLISSWSTLPDVEFSAITTSEALSIRSTMRGISAEIILIDRQQQSNHSKAKQLLR
;
A
#
# COMPACT_ATOMS: atom_id res chain seq x y z
N MET A 1 27.25 -13.86 -3.76
CA MET A 1 28.19 -13.17 -4.68
C MET A 1 27.90 -11.69 -4.46
N LEU A 2 28.91 -10.83 -4.36
CA LEU A 2 28.68 -9.41 -4.06
C LEU A 2 27.78 -8.72 -5.10
N LYS A 3 27.92 -9.11 -6.38
CA LYS A 3 26.99 -8.71 -7.43
C LYS A 3 25.78 -9.63 -7.43
N GLU A 4 24.61 -9.06 -7.19
CA GLU A 4 23.33 -9.74 -7.34
C GLU A 4 22.93 -9.77 -8.82
N LYS A 5 22.28 -10.87 -9.23
CA LYS A 5 21.74 -11.01 -10.58
C LYS A 5 20.24 -10.79 -10.52
N SER A 6 19.79 -9.77 -11.22
CA SER A 6 18.36 -9.51 -11.41
C SER A 6 17.83 -10.37 -12.56
N TYR A 7 16.63 -10.89 -12.38
CA TYR A 7 15.92 -11.68 -13.38
C TYR A 7 14.54 -11.05 -13.59
N PHE A 8 14.35 -10.47 -14.77
CA PHE A 8 13.07 -9.90 -15.17
C PHE A 8 12.26 -10.94 -15.95
N LYS A 9 10.94 -10.92 -15.79
CA LYS A 9 10.06 -11.78 -16.58
C LYS A 9 9.97 -11.21 -18.00
N GLU A 10 9.85 -12.08 -19.01
CA GLU A 10 9.82 -11.64 -20.42
C GLU A 10 8.74 -10.57 -20.70
N GLU A 11 7.63 -10.60 -19.96
CA GLU A 11 6.48 -9.69 -20.15
C GLU A 11 6.52 -8.45 -19.24
N LEU A 12 7.45 -8.37 -18.28
CA LEU A 12 7.52 -7.29 -17.29
C LEU A 12 8.98 -6.84 -17.08
N PRO A 13 9.37 -5.66 -17.58
CA PRO A 13 10.72 -5.12 -17.45
C PRO A 13 11.01 -4.52 -16.06
N ILE A 14 10.26 -4.96 -15.04
CA ILE A 14 10.44 -4.57 -13.65
C ILE A 14 10.28 -5.79 -12.74
N ASN A 15 10.89 -5.71 -11.56
CA ASN A 15 10.66 -6.65 -10.48
C ASN A 15 10.24 -5.88 -9.23
N VAL A 16 9.19 -6.33 -8.55
CA VAL A 16 8.67 -5.68 -7.34
C VAL A 16 8.62 -6.70 -6.22
N THR A 17 9.28 -6.40 -5.10
CA THR A 17 9.24 -7.19 -3.87
C THR A 17 8.83 -6.29 -2.72
N THR A 18 7.73 -6.64 -2.05
CA THR A 18 7.31 -5.97 -0.81
C THR A 18 7.47 -6.93 0.35
N ALA A 19 8.23 -6.53 1.37
CA ALA A 19 8.61 -7.42 2.47
C ALA A 19 8.88 -6.69 3.78
N HIS A 20 8.75 -7.43 4.87
CA HIS A 20 9.34 -7.12 6.16
C HIS A 20 10.79 -7.61 6.16
N ILE A 21 11.76 -6.69 6.20
CA ILE A 21 13.18 -6.98 6.11
C ILE A 21 13.76 -7.16 7.51
N GLU A 22 14.42 -8.30 7.75
CA GLU A 22 15.27 -8.48 8.94
C GLU A 22 16.71 -8.05 8.64
N ASP A 23 17.28 -8.60 7.56
CA ASP A 23 18.63 -8.29 7.11
C ASP A 23 18.75 -8.58 5.61
N TYR A 24 19.22 -7.62 4.84
CA TYR A 24 19.57 -7.78 3.43
C TYR A 24 21.07 -7.50 3.29
N PRO A 25 21.91 -8.53 3.04
CA PRO A 25 23.36 -8.42 3.00
C PRO A 25 23.89 -7.39 2.00
N ILE A 26 25.14 -6.98 2.17
CA ILE A 26 25.83 -6.04 1.29
C ILE A 26 25.93 -6.62 -0.12
N HIS A 27 25.37 -5.90 -1.09
CA HIS A 27 25.36 -6.28 -2.50
C HIS A 27 25.28 -5.06 -3.41
N PHE A 28 25.34 -5.30 -4.71
CA PHE A 28 24.97 -4.32 -5.75
C PHE A 28 24.40 -5.05 -6.97
N HIS A 29 23.64 -4.34 -7.79
CA HIS A 29 23.10 -4.82 -9.06
C HIS A 29 23.31 -3.76 -10.17
N ASP A 30 23.06 -4.12 -11.43
CA ASP A 30 23.18 -3.17 -12.57
C ASP A 30 21.88 -2.40 -12.83
N ASP A 31 20.85 -2.58 -12.00
CA ASP A 31 19.53 -1.98 -12.14
C ASP A 31 19.39 -0.71 -11.30
N ILE A 32 18.46 0.17 -11.67
CA ILE A 32 17.96 1.19 -10.74
C ILE A 32 16.93 0.53 -9.84
N GLU A 33 17.03 0.77 -8.53
CA GLU A 33 16.05 0.30 -7.56
C GLU A 33 15.41 1.48 -6.81
N VAL A 34 14.09 1.49 -6.76
CA VAL A 34 13.30 2.44 -5.98
C VAL A 34 12.80 1.73 -4.73
N VAL A 35 13.26 2.21 -3.58
CA VAL A 35 12.93 1.70 -2.24
C VAL A 35 11.89 2.62 -1.63
N TYR A 36 10.75 2.06 -1.23
CA TYR A 36 9.66 2.81 -0.61
C TYR A 36 9.26 2.17 0.71
N VAL A 37 9.40 2.93 1.81
CA VAL A 37 9.03 2.46 3.16
C VAL A 37 7.53 2.71 3.37
N LEU A 38 6.74 1.66 3.27
CA LEU A 38 5.28 1.71 3.42
C LEU A 38 4.85 1.86 4.88
N GLU A 39 5.54 1.17 5.80
CA GLU A 39 5.28 1.22 7.25
C GLU A 39 6.60 1.16 8.04
N GLY A 40 6.64 1.86 9.17
CA GLY A 40 7.74 1.79 10.15
C GLY A 40 9.08 2.39 9.67
N SER A 41 10.21 1.71 9.94
CA SER A 41 11.54 2.23 9.55
C SER A 41 12.59 1.15 9.23
N ILE A 42 13.52 1.47 8.33
CA ILE A 42 14.62 0.58 7.91
C ILE A 42 15.96 1.32 7.89
N ALA A 43 17.04 0.65 8.32
CA ALA A 43 18.39 1.17 8.15
C ALA A 43 18.93 0.76 6.78
N LEU A 44 19.28 1.75 5.95
CA LEU A 44 19.90 1.56 4.65
C LEU A 44 21.36 2.02 4.72
N LYS A 45 22.31 1.12 4.45
CA LYS A 45 23.68 1.53 4.12
C LYS A 45 23.76 1.69 2.61
N ASN A 46 24.18 2.86 2.12
CA ASN A 46 24.53 3.07 0.73
C ASN A 46 25.97 3.63 0.65
N GLY A 47 26.89 2.84 0.10
CA GLY A 47 28.31 3.14 0.06
C GLY A 47 28.86 3.47 1.45
N TYR A 48 29.36 4.68 1.63
CA TYR A 48 29.95 5.15 2.87
C TYR A 48 28.94 5.70 3.90
N TYR A 49 27.70 5.94 3.49
CA TYR A 49 26.68 6.57 4.33
C TYR A 49 25.64 5.57 4.85
N ASN A 50 25.10 5.84 6.05
CA ASN A 50 24.00 5.06 6.64
C ASN A 50 22.79 5.98 6.86
N TYR A 51 21.69 5.63 6.22
CA TYR A 51 20.40 6.30 6.30
C TYR A 51 19.46 5.52 7.23
N ILE A 52 18.60 6.24 7.93
CA ILE A 52 17.42 5.67 8.58
C ILE A 52 16.23 6.18 7.79
N LEU A 53 15.62 5.29 7.02
CA LEU A 53 14.43 5.59 6.22
C LEU A 53 13.20 5.33 7.08
N LYS A 54 12.28 6.28 7.09
CA LYS A 54 11.02 6.24 7.84
C LYS A 54 9.86 6.00 6.89
N GLN A 55 8.72 5.67 7.49
CA GLN A 55 7.46 5.52 6.80
C GLN A 55 7.16 6.73 5.89
N GLY A 56 6.90 6.48 4.61
CA GLY A 56 6.67 7.50 3.59
C GLY A 56 7.92 7.88 2.79
N ASP A 57 9.12 7.52 3.25
CA ASP A 57 10.38 7.83 2.57
C ASP A 57 10.56 6.97 1.31
N ILE A 58 11.04 7.62 0.23
CA ILE A 58 11.43 6.95 -1.01
C ILE A 58 12.92 7.19 -1.24
N PHE A 59 13.72 6.14 -1.35
CA PHE A 59 15.13 6.20 -1.68
C PHE A 59 15.38 5.59 -3.07
N ILE A 60 16.19 6.24 -3.89
CA ILE A 60 16.60 5.72 -5.19
C ILE A 60 18.03 5.21 -5.09
N LEU A 61 18.22 3.92 -5.37
CA LEU A 61 19.51 3.28 -5.50
C LEU A 61 19.90 3.30 -6.98
N ASN A 62 20.98 4.00 -7.32
CA ASN A 62 21.47 4.08 -8.68
C ASN A 62 22.21 2.79 -9.07
N ASP A 63 22.48 2.61 -10.36
CA ASP A 63 23.13 1.39 -10.82
C ASP A 63 24.50 1.21 -10.18
N ARG A 64 24.76 -0.02 -9.74
CA ARG A 64 26.03 -0.45 -9.14
C ARG A 64 26.41 0.24 -7.83
N GLU A 65 25.49 0.93 -7.17
CA GLU A 65 25.69 1.38 -5.80
C GLU A 65 25.69 0.19 -4.83
N ILE A 66 26.69 0.12 -3.95
CA ILE A 66 26.75 -0.93 -2.93
C ILE A 66 25.83 -0.56 -1.78
N HIS A 67 24.88 -1.44 -1.48
CA HIS A 67 23.92 -1.20 -0.41
C HIS A 67 23.55 -2.45 0.38
N SER A 68 22.92 -2.22 1.54
CA SER A 68 22.36 -3.26 2.41
C SER A 68 21.24 -2.68 3.28
N PHE A 69 20.30 -3.53 3.68
CA PHE A 69 19.21 -3.16 4.58
C PHE A 69 19.32 -3.92 5.90
N THR A 70 19.03 -3.26 7.01
CA THR A 70 18.96 -3.92 8.33
C THR A 70 17.77 -3.37 9.10
N LYS A 71 17.05 -4.24 9.81
CA LYS A 71 15.93 -3.80 10.66
C LYS A 71 16.36 -2.78 11.71
N THR A 72 15.47 -1.84 12.00
CA THR A 72 15.60 -0.94 13.15
C THR A 72 14.95 -1.59 14.39
N ASN A 73 14.67 -0.78 15.42
CA ASN A 73 13.88 -1.21 16.57
C ASN A 73 12.37 -1.17 16.32
N GLU A 74 11.93 -0.63 15.18
CA GLU A 74 10.52 -0.57 14.78
C GLU A 74 10.21 -1.69 13.78
N GLY A 75 8.93 -1.98 13.58
CA GLY A 75 8.50 -2.78 12.43
C GLY A 75 8.90 -2.09 11.12
N ASN A 76 8.92 -2.83 10.01
CA ASN A 76 9.14 -2.23 8.69
C ASN A 76 8.36 -2.98 7.63
N MET A 77 7.83 -2.27 6.64
CA MET A 77 7.33 -2.84 5.39
C MET A 77 7.95 -2.04 4.24
N VAL A 78 8.75 -2.69 3.40
CA VAL A 78 9.53 -2.03 2.35
C VAL A 78 9.15 -2.60 1.00
N MET A 79 8.77 -1.73 0.07
CA MET A 79 8.60 -2.04 -1.35
C MET A 79 9.90 -1.72 -2.09
N MET A 80 10.46 -2.72 -2.75
CA MET A 80 11.67 -2.62 -3.58
C MET A 80 11.27 -2.86 -5.03
N LEU A 81 11.36 -1.82 -5.87
CA LEU A 81 11.05 -1.88 -7.30
C LEU A 81 12.34 -1.73 -8.11
N GLN A 82 12.73 -2.79 -8.81
CA GLN A 82 13.90 -2.83 -9.69
C GLN A 82 13.48 -2.65 -11.15
N LEU A 83 14.23 -1.82 -11.89
CA LEU A 83 13.97 -1.45 -13.28
C LEU A 83 15.01 -2.08 -14.22
N ASP A 84 14.58 -2.80 -15.26
CA ASP A 84 15.49 -3.29 -16.30
C ASP A 84 16.02 -2.12 -17.15
N LEU A 85 17.24 -1.68 -16.83
CA LEU A 85 17.89 -0.60 -17.57
C LEU A 85 18.08 -0.93 -19.05
N SER A 86 18.26 -2.20 -19.41
CA SER A 86 18.46 -2.61 -20.81
C SER A 86 17.20 -2.39 -21.63
N TYR A 87 16.04 -2.74 -21.05
CA TYR A 87 14.74 -2.50 -21.67
C TYR A 87 14.47 -1.00 -21.86
N PHE A 88 14.57 -0.23 -20.77
CA PHE A 88 14.19 1.20 -20.80
C PHE A 88 15.20 2.08 -21.53
N SER A 89 16.47 1.69 -21.65
CA SER A 89 17.45 2.45 -22.44
C SER A 89 17.10 2.55 -23.93
N ASN A 90 16.25 1.66 -24.46
CA ASN A 90 15.74 1.74 -25.84
C ASN A 90 14.79 2.94 -26.05
N TYR A 91 14.14 3.40 -24.98
CA TYR A 91 13.20 4.53 -25.00
C TYR A 91 13.87 5.81 -24.48
N TYR A 92 14.79 5.67 -23.54
CA TYR A 92 15.48 6.77 -22.87
C TYR A 92 16.98 6.67 -23.10
N GLY A 93 17.47 7.24 -24.21
CA GLY A 93 18.86 7.06 -24.66
C GLY A 93 19.98 7.53 -23.70
N ASN A 94 19.66 8.22 -22.61
CA ASN A 94 20.62 8.64 -21.60
C ASN A 94 20.38 8.03 -20.21
N LEU A 95 19.52 7.02 -20.08
CA LEU A 95 19.11 6.48 -18.79
C LEU A 95 20.28 5.93 -17.96
N LYS A 96 21.16 5.16 -18.61
CA LYS A 96 22.32 4.50 -18.00
C LYS A 96 23.34 5.44 -17.34
N ASN A 97 23.34 6.72 -17.69
CA ASN A 97 24.30 7.69 -17.14
C ASN A 97 23.61 8.70 -16.21
N ASN A 98 22.31 8.56 -15.95
CA ASN A 98 21.63 9.44 -15.00
C ASN A 98 21.95 9.02 -13.57
N PHE A 99 21.97 10.00 -12.68
CA PHE A 99 22.06 9.80 -11.25
C PHE A 99 20.84 10.47 -10.64
N PHE A 100 20.07 9.71 -9.87
CA PHE A 100 18.85 10.18 -9.24
C PHE A 100 19.00 10.23 -7.73
N VAL A 101 18.49 11.30 -7.12
CA VAL A 101 18.58 11.52 -5.67
C VAL A 101 17.25 12.01 -5.16
N THR A 102 16.79 11.44 -4.05
CA THR A 102 15.66 11.94 -3.27
C THR A 102 16.18 12.69 -2.05
N ASP A 103 15.51 13.78 -1.68
CA ASP A 103 15.72 14.41 -0.37
C ASP A 103 14.56 14.02 0.54
N MET A 104 14.86 13.54 1.74
CA MET A 104 13.88 13.03 2.69
C MET A 104 13.34 14.13 3.61
N GLN A 105 13.42 15.39 3.17
CA GLN A 105 12.84 16.52 3.87
C GLN A 105 11.38 16.70 3.46
N ASP A 106 10.49 16.82 4.46
CA ASP A 106 9.05 16.93 4.24
C ASP A 106 8.68 18.17 3.42
N ASP A 107 7.64 18.02 2.56
CA ASP A 107 6.99 19.04 1.71
C ASP A 107 7.46 19.17 0.23
N ASP A 108 7.91 18.08 -0.41
CA ASP A 108 8.16 18.04 -1.88
C ASP A 108 6.99 17.37 -2.66
N GLU A 109 6.24 18.17 -3.43
CA GLU A 109 5.14 17.70 -4.30
C GLU A 109 5.59 16.60 -5.28
N SER A 110 6.85 16.63 -5.74
CA SER A 110 7.39 15.59 -6.62
C SER A 110 7.45 14.21 -5.94
N LEU A 111 7.66 14.16 -4.61
CA LEU A 111 7.64 12.90 -3.87
C LEU A 111 6.22 12.33 -3.75
N ASP A 112 5.20 13.18 -3.61
CA ASP A 112 3.81 12.73 -3.59
C ASP A 112 3.40 12.15 -4.95
N ILE A 113 3.83 12.77 -6.05
CA ILE A 113 3.64 12.20 -7.39
C ILE A 113 4.31 10.82 -7.48
N LEU A 114 5.53 10.70 -6.99
CA LEU A 114 6.29 9.45 -6.99
C LEU A 114 5.58 8.35 -6.17
N ARG A 115 5.08 8.66 -4.97
CA ARG A 115 4.28 7.76 -4.12
C ARG A 115 3.04 7.27 -4.85
N ASN A 116 2.32 8.17 -5.53
CA ASN A 116 1.14 7.82 -6.32
C ASN A 116 1.47 6.85 -7.46
N ILE A 117 2.54 7.11 -8.21
CA ILE A 117 2.96 6.23 -9.32
C ILE A 117 3.36 4.84 -8.79
N LEU A 118 4.16 4.78 -7.73
CA LEU A 118 4.57 3.51 -7.12
C LEU A 118 3.38 2.72 -6.57
N GLY A 119 2.46 3.40 -5.88
CA GLY A 119 1.20 2.81 -5.42
C GLY A 119 0.41 2.22 -6.58
N ARG A 120 0.27 2.96 -7.69
CA ARG A 120 -0.45 2.50 -8.88
C ARG A 120 0.18 1.28 -9.52
N ILE A 121 1.50 1.27 -9.71
CA ILE A 121 2.24 0.09 -10.22
C ILE A 121 1.95 -1.13 -9.35
N MET A 122 2.05 -0.98 -8.02
CA MET A 122 1.82 -2.09 -7.11
C MET A 122 0.37 -2.59 -7.18
N MET A 123 -0.61 -1.69 -7.21
CA MET A 123 -2.02 -2.07 -7.32
C MET A 123 -2.32 -2.81 -8.64
N GLU A 124 -1.76 -2.37 -9.76
CA GLU A 124 -1.88 -3.04 -11.07
C GLU A 124 -1.27 -4.46 -11.03
N ILE A 125 -0.13 -4.64 -10.35
CA ILE A 125 0.51 -5.95 -10.14
C ILE A 125 -0.33 -6.85 -9.23
N LEU A 126 -0.95 -6.31 -8.19
CA LEU A 126 -1.78 -7.08 -7.25
C LEU A 126 -3.08 -7.57 -7.90
N GLU A 127 -3.73 -6.72 -8.70
CA GLU A 127 -4.99 -7.08 -9.36
C GLU A 127 -4.81 -8.08 -10.49
N LYS A 128 -3.73 -7.96 -11.26
CA LYS A 128 -3.50 -8.74 -12.49
C LYS A 128 -4.72 -8.76 -13.42
N GLY A 129 -5.37 -7.60 -13.56
CA GLY A 129 -6.48 -7.43 -14.49
C GLY A 129 -6.05 -7.61 -15.95
N TYR A 130 -7.02 -7.55 -16.88
CA TYR A 130 -6.72 -7.67 -18.31
C TYR A 130 -5.70 -6.60 -18.77
N GLY A 131 -4.60 -7.06 -19.38
CA GLY A 131 -3.52 -6.21 -19.88
C GLY A 131 -2.73 -5.48 -18.79
N TYR A 132 -2.70 -6.01 -17.56
CA TYR A 132 -1.98 -5.37 -16.45
C TYR A 132 -0.50 -5.16 -16.77
N GLU A 133 0.14 -6.03 -17.57
CA GLU A 133 1.52 -5.87 -17.99
C GLU A 133 1.73 -4.56 -18.75
N HIS A 134 0.82 -4.22 -19.65
CA HIS A 134 0.86 -2.95 -20.40
C HIS A 134 0.65 -1.74 -19.49
N LYS A 135 -0.28 -1.83 -18.52
CA LYS A 135 -0.52 -0.77 -17.54
C LYS A 135 0.70 -0.55 -16.64
N VAL A 136 1.31 -1.64 -16.16
CA VAL A 136 2.54 -1.60 -15.36
C VAL A 136 3.68 -0.97 -16.15
N ILE A 137 3.84 -1.33 -17.43
CA ILE A 137 4.84 -0.71 -18.32
C ILE A 137 4.55 0.78 -18.49
N GLU A 138 3.31 1.20 -18.75
CA GLU A 138 2.91 2.61 -18.86
C GLU A 138 3.21 3.38 -17.57
N SER A 139 2.77 2.87 -16.42
CA SER A 139 3.03 3.44 -15.10
C SER A 139 4.53 3.54 -14.80
N THR A 140 5.33 2.58 -15.30
CA THR A 140 6.80 2.64 -15.19
C THR A 140 7.41 3.72 -16.10
N HIS A 141 6.85 3.99 -17.28
CA HIS A 141 7.27 5.14 -18.08
C HIS A 141 6.95 6.46 -17.36
N ASN A 142 5.82 6.54 -16.66
CA ASN A 142 5.48 7.70 -15.83
C ASN A 142 6.46 7.86 -14.66
N LEU A 143 6.85 6.76 -14.01
CA LEU A 143 7.90 6.75 -12.98
C LEU A 143 9.20 7.35 -13.54
N LEU A 144 9.70 6.81 -14.66
CA LEU A 144 10.93 7.30 -15.29
C LEU A 144 10.82 8.76 -15.73
N ALA A 145 9.68 9.19 -16.27
CA ALA A 145 9.47 10.58 -16.64
C ALA A 145 9.54 11.51 -15.43
N CYS A 146 8.97 11.12 -14.29
CA CYS A 146 9.05 11.86 -13.04
C CYS A 146 10.50 11.93 -12.52
N LEU A 147 11.22 10.80 -12.50
CA LEU A 147 12.64 10.76 -12.12
C LEU A 147 13.51 11.70 -12.98
N LEU A 148 13.31 11.65 -14.30
CA LEU A 148 14.02 12.50 -15.27
C LEU A 148 13.68 13.99 -15.14
N ALA A 149 12.49 14.34 -14.65
CA ALA A 149 12.08 15.72 -14.48
C ALA A 149 12.62 16.32 -13.17
N ASP A 150 12.49 15.58 -12.06
CA ASP A 150 12.49 16.18 -10.73
C ASP A 150 13.60 15.68 -9.79
N PHE A 151 14.29 14.60 -10.16
CA PHE A 151 15.23 13.91 -9.25
C PHE A 151 16.66 13.82 -9.80
N GLN A 152 16.99 14.56 -10.86
CA GLN A 152 18.32 14.52 -11.50
C GLN A 152 19.34 15.50 -10.91
N TYR A 153 18.89 16.45 -10.11
CA TYR A 153 19.75 17.49 -9.55
C TYR A 153 20.18 17.07 -8.17
N PHE A 154 21.47 16.91 -7.98
CA PHE A 154 22.00 16.60 -6.67
C PHE A 154 23.08 17.58 -6.29
N LEU A 155 23.15 17.84 -4.99
CA LEU A 155 24.32 18.42 -4.35
C LEU A 155 24.76 17.52 -3.21
N MET A 156 26.00 17.67 -2.79
CA MET A 156 26.50 16.96 -1.63
C MET A 156 26.62 17.91 -0.44
N GLU A 157 25.89 17.62 0.63
CA GLU A 157 25.88 18.38 1.88
C GLU A 157 26.09 17.42 3.06
N ASP A 158 27.00 17.75 3.97
CA ASP A 158 27.37 16.92 5.13
C ASP A 158 27.67 15.44 4.81
N GLY A 159 28.25 15.19 3.63
CA GLY A 159 28.56 13.83 3.16
C GLY A 159 27.35 13.01 2.71
N LYS A 160 26.23 13.66 2.40
CA LYS A 160 25.06 13.04 1.77
C LYS A 160 24.79 13.70 0.43
N PHE A 161 24.32 12.93 -0.54
CA PHE A 161 23.63 13.51 -1.68
C PHE A 161 22.23 13.95 -1.27
N ILE A 162 21.84 15.16 -1.65
CA ILE A 162 20.50 15.70 -1.47
C ILE A 162 19.98 16.20 -2.83
N ASN A 163 18.68 16.13 -3.04
CA ASN A 163 18.04 16.64 -4.25
C ASN A 163 17.97 18.18 -4.21
N GLU A 164 18.67 18.87 -5.12
CA GLU A 164 18.70 20.33 -5.10
C GLU A 164 17.50 20.95 -5.81
N THR A 165 16.64 21.64 -5.05
CA THR A 165 15.45 22.31 -5.59
C THR A 165 15.75 23.62 -6.33
N LYS A 166 16.85 24.32 -6.01
CA LYS A 166 17.18 25.65 -6.57
C LYS A 166 17.42 25.64 -8.08
N ASN A 167 17.91 24.52 -8.61
CA ASN A 167 18.21 24.35 -10.03
C ASN A 167 17.19 23.44 -10.75
N LYS A 168 16.08 23.06 -10.09
CA LYS A 168 14.98 22.28 -10.71
C LYS A 168 14.56 22.97 -12.02
N GLY A 169 14.74 22.26 -13.13
CA GLY A 169 14.38 22.73 -14.48
C GLY A 169 15.52 23.22 -15.39
N ASN A 170 16.76 23.39 -14.91
CA ASN A 170 17.91 23.73 -15.76
C ASN A 170 18.46 22.51 -16.53
N LYS A 171 17.67 22.02 -17.50
CA LYS A 171 17.96 20.80 -18.28
C LYS A 171 19.33 20.80 -18.96
N VAL A 172 19.85 21.98 -19.29
CA VAL A 172 21.18 22.14 -19.90
C VAL A 172 22.29 21.84 -18.89
N LEU A 173 22.17 22.35 -17.66
CA LEU A 173 23.12 22.09 -16.60
C LEU A 173 23.08 20.62 -16.16
N ALA A 174 21.90 20.04 -15.93
CA ALA A 174 21.76 18.62 -15.60
C ALA A 174 22.36 17.72 -16.69
N GLY A 175 22.01 17.97 -17.95
CA GLY A 175 22.55 17.21 -19.07
C GLY A 175 24.08 17.33 -19.18
N ARG A 176 24.65 18.48 -18.80
CA ARG A 176 26.10 18.70 -18.75
C ARG A 176 26.75 17.96 -17.58
N LEU A 177 26.25 18.11 -16.36
CA LEU A 177 26.76 17.40 -15.18
C LEU A 177 26.72 15.89 -15.39
N ARG A 178 25.67 15.38 -16.01
CA ARG A 178 25.54 13.98 -16.41
C ARG A 178 26.66 13.52 -17.35
N ARG A 179 26.97 14.30 -18.39
CA ARG A 179 28.06 13.96 -19.32
C ARG A 179 29.42 14.01 -18.64
N ILE A 180 29.64 15.02 -17.78
CA ILE A 180 30.89 15.17 -17.01
C ILE A 180 31.08 13.96 -16.09
N THR A 181 30.09 13.67 -15.24
CA THR A 181 30.15 12.57 -14.26
C THR A 181 30.23 11.21 -14.95
N GLY A 182 29.42 10.96 -15.96
CA GLY A 182 29.50 9.74 -16.77
C GLY A 182 30.89 9.54 -17.39
N TYR A 183 31.47 10.60 -17.96
CA TYR A 183 32.83 10.53 -18.49
C TYR A 183 33.88 10.28 -17.41
N MET A 184 33.70 10.82 -16.20
CA MET A 184 34.57 10.52 -15.05
C MET A 184 34.46 9.04 -14.64
N TYR A 185 33.25 8.47 -14.51
CA TYR A 185 33.04 7.05 -14.22
C TYR A 185 33.57 6.11 -15.31
N GLU A 186 33.54 6.52 -16.58
CA GLU A 186 34.12 5.74 -17.68
C GLU A 186 35.67 5.75 -17.69
N ASN A 187 36.29 6.76 -17.06
CA ASN A 187 37.73 7.03 -17.20
C ASN A 187 38.51 7.13 -15.87
N TYR A 188 37.89 6.82 -14.73
CA TYR A 188 38.51 7.06 -13.42
C TYR A 188 39.80 6.26 -13.21
N THR A 189 39.95 5.09 -13.84
CA THR A 189 41.10 4.18 -13.66
C THR A 189 42.40 4.72 -14.26
N ARG A 190 42.32 5.69 -15.18
CA ARG A 190 43.51 6.33 -15.79
C ARG A 190 43.75 7.73 -15.22
N LYS A 191 44.84 8.36 -15.67
CA LYS A 191 45.09 9.77 -15.42
C LYS A 191 44.08 10.62 -16.20
N LEU A 192 43.01 11.03 -15.54
CA LEU A 192 42.01 11.97 -16.04
C LEU A 192 42.34 13.39 -15.56
N THR A 193 42.25 14.38 -16.45
CA THR A 193 42.56 15.78 -16.11
C THR A 193 41.36 16.68 -16.34
N LEU A 194 41.30 17.79 -15.58
CA LEU A 194 40.24 18.77 -15.74
C LEU A 194 40.25 19.41 -17.15
N ASN A 195 41.44 19.63 -17.72
CA ASN A 195 41.59 20.18 -19.07
C ASN A 195 40.92 19.29 -20.11
N GLU A 196 41.13 17.98 -20.02
CA GLU A 196 40.55 17.04 -20.97
C GLU A 196 39.02 17.07 -20.99
N ILE A 197 38.40 17.19 -19.82
CA ILE A 197 36.93 17.33 -19.71
C ILE A 197 36.49 18.71 -20.22
N ALA A 198 37.25 19.77 -19.93
CA ALA A 198 36.97 21.13 -20.38
C ALA A 198 36.99 21.22 -21.91
N ASP A 199 38.00 20.62 -22.56
CA ASP A 199 38.12 20.55 -24.01
C ASP A 199 36.94 19.78 -24.63
N LYS A 200 36.55 18.66 -24.02
CA LYS A 200 35.43 17.83 -24.47
C LYS A 200 34.07 18.51 -24.35
N GLU A 201 33.86 19.30 -23.29
CA GLU A 201 32.62 20.05 -23.07
C GLU A 201 32.65 21.46 -23.69
N HIS A 202 33.74 21.83 -24.37
CA HIS A 202 33.98 23.16 -24.95
C HIS A 202 33.87 24.30 -23.93
N LEU A 203 34.43 24.09 -22.73
CA LEU A 203 34.39 25.03 -21.62
C LEU A 203 35.79 25.51 -21.26
N SER A 204 35.87 26.68 -20.60
CA SER A 204 37.09 27.04 -19.91
C SER A 204 37.28 26.17 -18.66
N ILE A 205 38.53 25.86 -18.34
CA ILE A 205 38.92 25.10 -17.13
C ILE A 205 38.34 25.76 -15.87
N TYR A 206 38.38 27.10 -15.81
CA TYR A 206 37.84 27.89 -14.72
C TYR A 206 36.33 27.66 -14.53
N TYR A 207 35.56 27.76 -15.62
CA TYR A 207 34.12 27.56 -15.56
C TYR A 207 33.77 26.11 -15.19
N LEU A 208 34.46 25.11 -15.78
CA LEU A 208 34.22 23.72 -15.43
C LEU A 208 34.54 23.43 -13.95
N SER A 209 35.63 24.00 -13.41
CA SER A 209 35.95 23.87 -11.99
C SER A 209 34.86 24.44 -11.09
N HIS A 210 34.30 25.59 -11.45
CA HIS A 210 33.19 26.20 -10.71
C HIS A 210 31.93 25.35 -10.79
N VAL A 211 31.55 24.89 -11.98
CA VAL A 211 30.38 24.02 -12.18
C VAL A 211 30.47 22.74 -11.34
N ILE A 212 31.64 22.07 -11.32
CA ILE A 212 31.84 20.87 -10.49
C ILE A 212 31.73 21.22 -8.99
N LYS A 213 32.36 22.31 -8.56
CA LYS A 213 32.40 22.70 -7.15
C LYS A 213 31.03 23.12 -6.63
N GLU A 214 30.27 23.87 -7.43
CA GLU A 214 28.92 24.31 -7.12
C GLU A 214 27.97 23.11 -7.06
N ALA A 215 28.03 22.21 -8.04
CA ALA A 215 27.14 21.04 -8.08
C ALA A 215 27.49 20.01 -7.01
N THR A 216 28.77 19.71 -6.76
CA THR A 216 29.15 18.57 -5.92
C THR A 216 29.70 18.96 -4.55
N GLY A 217 29.95 20.24 -4.31
CA GLY A 217 30.71 20.69 -3.13
C GLY A 217 32.19 20.27 -3.15
N LEU A 218 32.67 19.54 -4.16
CA LEU A 218 34.01 18.97 -4.24
C LEU A 218 34.86 19.66 -5.32
N SER A 219 36.19 19.65 -5.13
CA SER A 219 37.09 19.93 -6.26
C SER A 219 37.06 18.77 -7.25
N PHE A 220 37.47 18.99 -8.50
CA PHE A 220 37.62 17.91 -9.48
C PHE A 220 38.48 16.74 -8.97
N GLN A 221 39.58 17.04 -8.26
CA GLN A 221 40.48 16.03 -7.71
C GLN A 221 39.81 15.21 -6.60
N ASP A 222 39.03 15.87 -5.75
CA ASP A 222 38.31 15.21 -4.65
C ASP A 222 37.15 14.36 -5.18
N LEU A 223 36.41 14.85 -6.18
CA LEU A 223 35.35 14.11 -6.85
C LEU A 223 35.90 12.87 -7.57
N LEU A 224 37.00 13.01 -8.32
CA LEU A 224 37.65 11.87 -8.97
C LEU A 224 38.14 10.86 -7.92
N SER A 225 38.71 11.33 -6.81
CA SER A 225 39.17 10.45 -5.73
C SER A 225 38.02 9.76 -5.01
N PHE A 226 36.88 10.42 -4.87
CA PHE A 226 35.65 9.85 -4.34
C PHE A 226 35.16 8.68 -5.20
N ILE A 227 34.95 8.90 -6.51
CA ILE A 227 34.54 7.86 -7.47
C ILE A 227 35.46 6.64 -7.39
N ARG A 228 36.78 6.86 -7.35
CA ARG A 228 37.77 5.78 -7.25
C ARG A 228 37.66 4.98 -5.95
N VAL A 229 37.37 5.65 -4.83
CA VAL A 229 37.23 4.99 -3.52
C VAL A 229 35.91 4.22 -3.45
N GLU A 230 34.83 4.81 -3.94
CA GLU A 230 33.52 4.16 -4.06
C GLU A 230 33.61 2.87 -4.90
N GLU A 231 34.17 2.95 -6.11
CA GLU A 231 34.38 1.78 -6.96
C GLU A 231 35.34 0.75 -6.33
N SER A 232 36.30 1.20 -5.52
CA SER A 232 37.22 0.30 -4.84
C SER A 232 36.54 -0.63 -3.84
N GLU A 233 35.38 -0.23 -3.28
CA GLU A 233 34.64 -1.04 -2.31
C GLU A 233 34.25 -2.40 -2.92
N LYS A 234 33.87 -2.41 -4.21
CA LYS A 234 33.52 -3.63 -4.97
C LYS A 234 34.69 -4.62 -5.00
N LEU A 235 35.89 -4.14 -5.28
CA LEU A 235 37.10 -4.97 -5.28
C LEU A 235 37.53 -5.35 -3.86
N LEU A 236 37.32 -4.45 -2.91
CA LEU A 236 37.72 -4.63 -1.52
C LEU A 236 36.92 -5.74 -0.83
N LEU A 237 35.60 -5.79 -1.07
CA LEU A 237 34.67 -6.76 -0.51
C LEU A 237 34.46 -7.99 -1.39
N GLY A 238 34.58 -7.83 -2.71
CA GLY A 238 34.33 -8.91 -3.67
C GLY A 238 35.55 -9.77 -4.01
N THR A 239 36.75 -9.37 -3.59
CA THR A 239 38.01 -10.07 -3.93
C THR A 239 39.02 -10.11 -2.78
N ASN A 240 40.01 -10.99 -2.91
CA ASN A 240 41.16 -11.07 -2.01
C ASN A 240 42.36 -10.21 -2.47
N LYS A 241 42.18 -9.28 -3.42
CA LYS A 241 43.26 -8.42 -3.92
C LYS A 241 43.92 -7.63 -2.78
N LYS A 242 45.23 -7.43 -2.86
CA LYS A 242 45.96 -6.58 -1.89
C LYS A 242 45.58 -5.12 -2.10
N VAL A 243 45.55 -4.34 -1.01
CA VAL A 243 45.23 -2.90 -1.03
C VAL A 243 46.08 -2.12 -2.05
N GLY A 244 47.36 -2.46 -2.21
CA GLY A 244 48.21 -1.84 -3.22
C GLY A 244 47.75 -2.08 -4.66
N ALA A 245 47.32 -3.31 -4.98
CA ALA A 245 46.80 -3.65 -6.30
C ALA A 245 45.45 -2.98 -6.58
N ILE A 246 44.57 -2.93 -5.58
CA ILE A 246 43.29 -2.19 -5.69
C ILE A 246 43.56 -0.71 -5.94
N SER A 247 44.48 -0.10 -5.18
CA SER A 247 44.86 1.31 -5.37
C SER A 247 45.34 1.60 -6.81
N GLU A 248 46.16 0.71 -7.37
CA GLU A 248 46.67 0.84 -8.74
C GLU A 248 45.56 0.70 -9.77
N GLU A 249 44.69 -0.31 -9.64
CA GLU A 249 43.56 -0.57 -10.54
C GLU A 249 42.53 0.55 -10.54
N MET A 250 42.33 1.22 -9.39
CA MET A 250 41.47 2.40 -9.28
C MET A 250 42.15 3.69 -9.78
N GLY A 251 43.40 3.64 -10.25
CA GLY A 251 44.09 4.78 -10.87
C GLY A 251 44.74 5.76 -9.89
N PHE A 252 44.95 5.38 -8.63
CA PHE A 252 45.71 6.20 -7.68
C PHE A 252 47.21 6.14 -7.97
N SER A 253 47.87 7.30 -7.94
CA SER A 253 49.32 7.40 -8.16
C SER A 253 50.17 6.80 -7.05
N ALA A 254 49.61 6.64 -5.85
CA ALA A 254 50.27 5.98 -4.72
C ALA A 254 49.24 5.47 -3.71
N VAL A 255 49.55 4.32 -3.10
CA VAL A 255 48.70 3.65 -2.10
C VAL A 255 48.34 4.57 -0.92
N ARG A 256 49.25 5.47 -0.52
CA ARG A 256 48.98 6.45 0.55
C ARG A 256 47.80 7.37 0.25
N TYR A 257 47.57 7.74 -1.02
CA TYR A 257 46.46 8.59 -1.41
C TYR A 257 45.15 7.82 -1.39
N TYR A 258 45.15 6.58 -1.89
CA TYR A 258 44.01 5.69 -1.76
C TYR A 258 43.57 5.53 -0.29
N ILE A 259 44.49 5.17 0.60
CA ILE A 259 44.19 4.98 2.02
C ILE A 259 43.67 6.28 2.65
N LYS A 260 44.26 7.44 2.32
CA LYS A 260 43.82 8.74 2.82
C LYS A 260 42.36 9.00 2.43
N HIS A 261 42.04 8.93 1.13
CA HIS A 261 40.68 9.21 0.67
C HIS A 261 39.67 8.16 1.13
N PHE A 262 40.05 6.88 1.20
CA PHE A 262 39.19 5.84 1.75
C PHE A 262 38.85 6.13 3.22
N LYS A 263 39.83 6.50 4.04
CA LYS A 263 39.58 6.91 5.44
C LYS A 263 38.72 8.15 5.54
N THR A 264 38.89 9.12 4.65
CA THR A 264 38.07 10.35 4.61
C THR A 264 36.60 10.02 4.40
N TRP A 265 36.27 9.16 3.44
CA TRP A 265 34.88 8.86 3.08
C TRP A 265 34.26 7.77 3.95
N PHE A 266 34.96 6.66 4.16
CA PHE A 266 34.45 5.48 4.86
C PHE A 266 34.78 5.46 6.37
N GLY A 267 35.52 6.48 6.86
CA GLY A 267 35.84 6.64 8.28
C GLY A 267 36.85 5.63 8.86
N MET A 268 37.37 4.68 8.08
CA MET A 268 38.29 3.64 8.56
C MET A 268 39.28 3.17 7.49
N HIS A 269 40.30 2.40 7.89
CA HIS A 269 41.29 1.89 6.94
C HIS A 269 40.67 0.81 6.00
N PRO A 270 41.04 0.72 4.71
CA PRO A 270 40.48 -0.30 3.80
C PRO A 270 40.55 -1.74 4.32
N LEU A 271 41.65 -2.13 4.97
CA LEU A 271 41.79 -3.47 5.56
C LEU A 271 40.85 -3.69 6.75
N GLU A 272 40.62 -2.67 7.57
CA GLU A 272 39.67 -2.74 8.68
C GLU A 272 38.24 -2.85 8.15
N TYR A 273 37.95 -2.08 7.10
CA TYR A 273 36.67 -2.12 6.39
C TYR A 273 36.39 -3.53 5.83
N ARG A 274 37.35 -4.10 5.09
CA ARG A 274 37.25 -5.49 4.60
C ARG A 274 36.94 -6.45 5.75
N LYS A 275 37.74 -6.44 6.81
CA LYS A 275 37.56 -7.34 7.96
C LYS A 275 36.17 -7.19 8.60
N LYS A 276 35.65 -5.95 8.68
CA LYS A 276 34.35 -5.66 9.30
C LYS A 276 33.15 -6.13 8.47
N PHE A 277 33.27 -6.12 7.14
CA PHE A 277 32.13 -6.29 6.25
C PHE A 277 32.17 -7.56 5.39
N THR A 278 33.29 -8.27 5.29
CA THR A 278 33.41 -9.50 4.48
C THR A 278 32.31 -10.52 4.80
N ASP A 279 32.01 -10.77 6.08
CA ASP A 279 30.99 -11.75 6.48
C ASP A 279 29.54 -11.26 6.29
N LYS A 280 29.38 -9.96 5.96
CA LYS A 280 28.09 -9.30 5.71
C LYS A 280 27.79 -9.14 4.22
N VAL A 281 28.68 -9.60 3.35
CA VAL A 281 28.48 -9.55 1.90
C VAL A 281 27.56 -10.67 1.46
N SER A 282 26.65 -10.37 0.51
CA SER A 282 25.81 -11.38 -0.12
C SER A 282 26.66 -12.52 -0.68
N SER A 283 26.37 -13.73 -0.23
CA SER A 283 27.14 -14.94 -0.53
C SER A 283 26.18 -16.13 -0.64
N ARG A 284 26.71 -17.33 -0.94
CA ARG A 284 25.86 -18.54 -0.87
C ARG A 284 25.44 -18.86 0.57
N GLU A 285 26.22 -18.40 1.54
CA GLU A 285 26.04 -18.66 2.97
C GLU A 285 25.33 -17.49 3.68
N THR A 286 25.44 -16.29 3.10
CA THR A 286 24.86 -15.04 3.60
C THR A 286 23.79 -14.58 2.64
N ALA A 287 22.55 -15.05 2.86
CA ALA A 287 21.37 -14.72 2.05
C ALA A 287 20.50 -13.65 2.73
N ALA A 288 19.70 -12.96 1.94
CA ALA A 288 18.70 -12.01 2.45
C ALA A 288 17.65 -12.72 3.31
N LYS A 289 17.32 -12.10 4.44
CA LYS A 289 16.34 -12.54 5.43
C LYS A 289 15.21 -11.54 5.47
N TYR A 290 14.09 -11.92 4.88
CA TYR A 290 12.88 -11.11 4.84
C TYR A 290 11.64 -12.00 4.69
N ILE A 291 10.49 -11.47 5.07
CA ILE A 291 9.19 -12.13 4.92
C ILE A 291 8.39 -11.31 3.92
N ARG A 292 8.00 -11.92 2.79
CA ARG A 292 7.16 -11.25 1.79
C ARG A 292 5.78 -10.98 2.37
N CYS A 293 5.27 -9.77 2.12
CA CYS A 293 3.94 -9.36 2.57
C CYS A 293 2.87 -10.01 1.68
N SER A 294 1.71 -10.28 2.28
CA SER A 294 0.51 -10.71 1.58
C SER A 294 -0.09 -9.57 0.74
N PRO A 295 -0.85 -9.87 -0.33
CA PRO A 295 -1.55 -8.85 -1.11
C PRO A 295 -2.39 -7.89 -0.26
N GLN A 296 -3.08 -8.41 0.75
CA GLN A 296 -3.95 -7.62 1.64
C GLN A 296 -3.16 -6.62 2.47
N GLU A 297 -2.05 -7.05 3.09
CA GLU A 297 -1.17 -6.16 3.87
C GLU A 297 -0.60 -5.02 3.01
N ILE A 298 -0.20 -5.33 1.77
CA ILE A 298 0.33 -4.34 0.83
C ILE A 298 -0.75 -3.32 0.44
N GLU A 299 -1.96 -3.81 0.13
CA GLU A 299 -3.10 -2.97 -0.23
C GLU A 299 -3.47 -1.99 0.89
N GLU A 300 -3.51 -2.46 2.14
CA GLU A 300 -3.77 -1.63 3.31
C GLU A 300 -2.68 -0.57 3.52
N ALA A 301 -1.41 -0.93 3.38
CA ALA A 301 -0.30 -0.02 3.56
C ALA A 301 -0.27 1.08 2.49
N ILE A 302 -0.52 0.74 1.21
CA ILE A 302 -0.61 1.71 0.12
C ILE A 302 -1.78 2.68 0.33
N ARG A 303 -2.95 2.18 0.75
CA ARG A 303 -4.12 3.02 1.02
C ARG A 303 -3.84 4.08 2.07
N LYS A 304 -3.09 3.76 3.13
CA LYS A 304 -2.73 4.73 4.18
C LYS A 304 -1.85 5.87 3.65
N GLN A 305 -1.02 5.57 2.66
CA GLN A 305 -0.01 6.48 2.12
C GLN A 305 -0.49 7.29 0.90
N VAL A 306 -1.37 6.72 0.07
CA VAL A 306 -1.68 7.25 -1.26
C VAL A 306 -3.18 7.50 -1.41
N LYS A 307 -3.59 8.77 -1.24
CA LYS A 307 -5.00 9.18 -1.38
C LYS A 307 -5.36 9.32 -2.88
N GLY A 308 -6.34 8.56 -3.35
CA GLY A 308 -6.89 8.65 -4.72
C GLY A 308 -6.63 7.43 -5.60
N VAL A 309 -5.40 6.92 -5.63
CA VAL A 309 -5.03 5.69 -6.39
C VAL A 309 -5.88 4.50 -5.95
N TYR A 310 -6.07 4.35 -4.64
CA TYR A 310 -6.90 3.28 -4.09
C TYR A 310 -8.39 3.43 -4.44
N THR A 311 -8.90 4.67 -4.47
CA THR A 311 -10.31 4.94 -4.79
C THR A 311 -10.61 4.63 -6.26
N GLU A 312 -9.67 4.88 -7.17
CA GLU A 312 -9.77 4.43 -8.57
C GLU A 312 -9.64 2.91 -8.70
N TYR A 313 -8.74 2.29 -7.93
CA TYR A 313 -8.55 0.85 -7.89
C TYR A 313 -9.81 0.06 -7.49
N ILE A 314 -10.54 0.53 -6.47
CA ILE A 314 -11.80 -0.10 -6.05
C ILE A 314 -12.94 0.18 -7.03
N LYS A 315 -12.94 1.33 -7.72
CA LYS A 315 -13.96 1.72 -8.72
C LYS A 315 -13.92 0.80 -9.96
N GLY A 316 -14.41 -0.42 -9.79
CA GLY A 316 -14.43 -1.45 -10.82
C GLY A 316 -14.56 -2.87 -10.27
N LYS A 317 -14.18 -3.11 -9.01
CA LYS A 317 -14.41 -4.40 -8.36
C LYS A 317 -15.88 -4.48 -7.94
N LYS A 318 -16.63 -5.42 -8.52
CA LYS A 318 -17.90 -5.85 -7.90
C LYS A 318 -17.58 -6.29 -6.47
N PRO A 319 -18.41 -5.92 -5.49
CA PRO A 319 -18.20 -6.40 -4.14
C PRO A 319 -18.18 -7.92 -4.15
N ASN A 320 -17.20 -8.51 -3.47
CA ASN A 320 -17.25 -9.95 -3.21
C ASN A 320 -18.51 -10.20 -2.37
N PRO A 321 -19.46 -11.02 -2.85
CA PRO A 321 -20.69 -11.24 -2.11
C PRO A 321 -20.35 -11.94 -0.79
N VAL A 322 -21.00 -11.48 0.28
CA VAL A 322 -21.02 -12.21 1.55
C VAL A 322 -21.93 -13.41 1.35
N ILE A 323 -21.33 -14.58 1.18
CA ILE A 323 -22.05 -15.84 1.02
C ILE A 323 -22.18 -16.49 2.40
N VAL A 324 -23.41 -16.77 2.80
CA VAL A 324 -23.73 -17.48 4.04
C VAL A 324 -24.49 -18.74 3.68
N GLU A 325 -23.92 -19.90 4.01
CA GLU A 325 -24.61 -21.18 3.93
C GLU A 325 -24.84 -21.70 5.34
N LEU A 326 -26.11 -21.92 5.71
CA LEU A 326 -26.52 -22.34 7.03
C LEU A 326 -27.37 -23.60 6.94
N ASP A 327 -26.93 -24.70 7.56
CA ASP A 327 -27.82 -25.81 7.91
C ASP A 327 -28.41 -25.53 9.28
N ILE A 328 -29.72 -25.26 9.32
CA ILE A 328 -30.37 -24.82 10.55
C ILE A 328 -30.49 -25.98 11.55
N MET A 329 -30.68 -27.20 11.07
CA MET A 329 -30.81 -28.36 11.96
C MET A 329 -29.48 -28.67 12.63
N ALA A 330 -28.37 -28.53 11.92
CA ALA A 330 -27.03 -28.61 12.50
C ALA A 330 -26.79 -27.50 13.54
N ALA A 331 -27.08 -26.24 13.18
CA ALA A 331 -26.89 -25.09 14.07
C ALA A 331 -27.72 -25.17 15.37
N LEU A 332 -28.90 -25.80 15.34
CA LEU A 332 -29.72 -26.00 16.55
C LEU A 332 -29.13 -27.02 17.53
N GLN A 333 -28.28 -27.94 17.06
CA GLN A 333 -27.62 -28.96 17.89
C GLN A 333 -26.40 -28.41 18.64
N GLU A 334 -25.82 -27.29 18.20
CA GLU A 334 -24.69 -26.65 18.87
C GLU A 334 -25.14 -25.97 20.19
N GLU A 335 -24.37 -26.13 21.26
CA GLU A 335 -24.70 -25.55 22.58
C GLU A 335 -24.75 -24.00 22.53
N SER A 336 -23.89 -23.38 21.74
CA SER A 336 -23.86 -21.92 21.52
C SER A 336 -23.10 -21.56 20.25
N ALA A 337 -23.71 -20.74 19.39
CA ALA A 337 -23.01 -20.13 18.25
C ALA A 337 -22.08 -19.00 18.72
N GLU A 338 -20.87 -18.94 18.17
CA GLU A 338 -19.95 -17.82 18.41
C GLU A 338 -20.55 -16.52 17.84
N ASN A 339 -20.54 -15.46 18.64
CA ASN A 339 -21.07 -14.16 18.24
C ASN A 339 -19.94 -13.26 17.72
N ASN A 340 -19.75 -13.29 16.40
CA ASN A 340 -18.75 -12.51 15.68
C ASN A 340 -19.31 -11.19 15.11
N PHE A 341 -20.55 -10.83 15.48
CA PHE A 341 -21.22 -9.64 14.98
C PHE A 341 -20.71 -8.35 15.63
N ILE A 342 -20.82 -7.22 14.92
CA ILE A 342 -20.41 -5.88 15.40
C ILE A 342 -21.32 -5.27 16.49
N GLY A 343 -22.01 -6.09 17.28
CA GLY A 343 -22.99 -5.63 18.26
C GLY A 343 -22.42 -4.62 19.27
N THR A 344 -21.25 -4.91 19.82
CA THR A 344 -20.55 -4.03 20.78
C THR A 344 -20.25 -2.64 20.22
N LEU A 345 -19.99 -2.54 18.91
CA LEU A 345 -19.82 -1.26 18.22
C LEU A 345 -21.15 -0.50 18.17
N LEU A 346 -22.24 -1.19 17.83
CA LEU A 346 -23.57 -0.62 17.64
C LEU A 346 -24.26 -0.19 18.95
N GLU A 347 -23.85 -0.75 20.09
CA GLU A 347 -24.36 -0.38 21.41
C GLU A 347 -23.93 1.03 21.87
N ARG A 348 -22.96 1.65 21.20
CA ARG A 348 -22.47 3.00 21.56
C ARG A 348 -23.54 4.08 21.33
N ASP A 349 -23.63 5.04 22.24
CA ASP A 349 -24.65 6.12 22.20
C ASP A 349 -24.61 7.00 20.94
N ASN A 350 -23.43 7.11 20.32
CA ASN A 350 -23.19 7.85 19.10
C ASN A 350 -23.54 7.05 17.83
N MET A 351 -23.87 5.76 17.93
CA MET A 351 -24.22 4.88 16.80
C MET A 351 -25.73 4.75 16.54
N LYS A 352 -26.60 5.40 17.33
CA LYS A 352 -28.06 5.17 17.34
C LYS A 352 -28.73 5.10 15.97
N PRO A 353 -28.47 6.02 15.01
CA PRO A 353 -29.03 5.90 13.66
C PRO A 353 -28.64 4.61 12.93
N ILE A 354 -27.37 4.21 13.02
CA ILE A 354 -26.84 2.97 12.40
C ILE A 354 -27.34 1.75 13.16
N ALA A 355 -27.43 1.83 14.49
CA ALA A 355 -27.80 0.72 15.36
C ALA A 355 -29.31 0.39 15.37
N ARG A 356 -30.16 1.21 14.75
CA ARG A 356 -31.62 1.03 14.78
C ARG A 356 -32.07 -0.38 14.34
N PRO A 357 -31.60 -0.95 13.22
CA PRO A 357 -31.92 -2.33 12.84
C PRO A 357 -31.44 -3.36 13.86
N TYR A 358 -30.21 -3.22 14.36
CA TYR A 358 -29.67 -4.10 15.40
C TYR A 358 -30.53 -4.09 16.67
N ASN A 359 -30.96 -2.92 17.13
CA ASN A 359 -31.81 -2.79 18.31
C ASN A 359 -33.19 -3.46 18.11
N LEU A 360 -33.77 -3.36 16.90
CA LEU A 360 -35.00 -4.08 16.56
C LEU A 360 -34.78 -5.59 16.60
N MET A 361 -33.69 -6.07 16.00
CA MET A 361 -33.34 -7.48 15.95
C MET A 361 -33.12 -8.07 17.35
N VAL A 362 -32.34 -7.41 18.21
CA VAL A 362 -32.10 -7.85 19.59
C VAL A 362 -33.39 -7.84 20.44
N SER A 363 -34.33 -6.94 20.13
CA SER A 363 -35.61 -6.87 20.84
C SER A 363 -36.51 -8.11 20.66
N LEU A 364 -36.26 -8.92 19.61
CA LEU A 364 -36.98 -10.17 19.36
C LEU A 364 -36.63 -11.25 20.40
N LYS A 365 -35.47 -11.14 21.08
CA LYS A 365 -34.98 -12.11 22.08
C LYS A 365 -34.90 -13.55 21.54
N GLU A 366 -34.43 -13.67 20.30
CA GLU A 366 -34.31 -14.94 19.59
C GLU A 366 -32.95 -15.63 19.84
N ARG A 367 -32.89 -16.94 19.58
CA ARG A 367 -31.65 -17.72 19.65
C ARG A 367 -30.78 -17.42 18.43
N LEU A 368 -29.49 -17.19 18.65
CA LEU A 368 -28.49 -17.04 17.58
C LEU A 368 -28.21 -18.39 16.91
N LEU A 369 -28.27 -18.42 15.58
CA LEU A 369 -27.92 -19.58 14.76
C LEU A 369 -26.56 -19.41 14.08
N ALA A 370 -26.30 -18.22 13.54
CA ALA A 370 -25.03 -17.91 12.88
C ALA A 370 -24.77 -16.41 12.91
N SER A 371 -23.51 -16.03 12.94
CA SER A 371 -23.10 -14.63 12.78
C SER A 371 -21.75 -14.52 12.10
N GLY A 372 -21.57 -13.41 11.40
CA GLY A 372 -20.28 -12.91 10.98
C GLY A 372 -20.22 -11.42 11.28
N ILE A 373 -19.18 -10.74 10.79
CA ILE A 373 -19.00 -9.30 11.04
C ILE A 373 -20.21 -8.49 10.54
N ASN A 374 -20.80 -8.91 9.42
CA ASN A 374 -21.78 -8.13 8.67
C ASN A 374 -23.19 -8.75 8.67
N TYR A 375 -23.38 -9.87 9.36
CA TYR A 375 -24.67 -10.54 9.38
C TYR A 375 -24.93 -11.26 10.70
N MET A 376 -26.20 -11.41 11.04
CA MET A 376 -26.68 -12.17 12.18
C MET A 376 -27.97 -12.91 11.80
N ILE A 377 -28.03 -14.20 12.08
CA ILE A 377 -29.20 -15.04 11.80
C ILE A 377 -29.70 -15.62 13.12
N THR A 378 -30.97 -15.40 13.43
CA THR A 378 -31.62 -15.86 14.67
C THR A 378 -32.92 -16.60 14.37
N THR A 379 -33.44 -17.31 15.37
CA THR A 379 -34.74 -17.98 15.29
C THR A 379 -35.50 -17.92 16.61
N SER A 380 -36.84 -17.88 16.54
CA SER A 380 -37.71 -17.99 17.71
C SER A 380 -37.86 -19.44 18.20
N CYS A 381 -37.37 -20.43 17.45
CA CYS A 381 -37.51 -21.84 17.80
C CYS A 381 -36.54 -22.27 18.92
N ASN A 382 -37.10 -22.74 20.03
CA ASN A 382 -36.35 -23.29 21.17
C ASN A 382 -36.25 -24.84 21.16
N GLY A 383 -36.65 -25.51 20.08
CA GLY A 383 -36.70 -26.98 20.00
C GLY A 383 -36.57 -27.54 18.57
N THR A 384 -36.49 -28.87 18.45
CA THR A 384 -36.02 -29.61 17.26
C THR A 384 -37.10 -30.03 16.27
N ALA A 385 -38.39 -29.76 16.52
CA ALA A 385 -39.46 -30.41 15.77
C ALA A 385 -39.74 -29.77 14.40
N GLU A 386 -39.81 -28.43 14.28
CA GLU A 386 -40.03 -27.71 13.01
C GLU A 386 -39.71 -26.21 13.19
N ILE A 387 -39.04 -25.60 12.21
CA ILE A 387 -38.68 -24.17 12.27
C ILE A 387 -39.85 -23.34 11.75
N ASN A 388 -40.33 -22.42 12.59
CA ASN A 388 -41.48 -21.58 12.27
C ASN A 388 -41.08 -20.13 11.94
N SER A 389 -39.91 -19.68 12.37
CA SER A 389 -39.40 -18.35 12.01
C SER A 389 -37.88 -18.31 11.88
N ILE A 390 -37.39 -17.47 10.97
CA ILE A 390 -35.99 -17.04 10.90
C ILE A 390 -35.96 -15.52 10.77
N SER A 391 -35.07 -14.91 11.51
CA SER A 391 -34.77 -13.50 11.39
C SER A 391 -33.33 -13.34 10.91
N ILE A 392 -33.11 -12.49 9.92
CA ILE A 392 -31.80 -12.21 9.35
C ILE A 392 -31.55 -10.72 9.43
N LEU A 393 -30.40 -10.32 9.97
CA LEU A 393 -29.91 -8.96 9.96
C LEU A 393 -28.63 -8.90 9.13
N VAL A 394 -28.54 -7.98 8.18
CA VAL A 394 -27.33 -7.71 7.40
C VAL A 394 -26.96 -6.24 7.46
N TYR A 395 -25.67 -5.93 7.49
CA TYR A 395 -25.10 -4.59 7.43
C TYR A 395 -24.12 -4.49 6.27
N ASN A 396 -24.28 -3.46 5.43
CA ASN A 396 -23.24 -3.08 4.47
C ASN A 396 -22.18 -2.23 5.17
N ILE A 397 -21.35 -2.88 5.97
CA ILE A 397 -20.19 -2.29 6.66
C ILE A 397 -19.03 -3.24 6.42
N ASN A 398 -17.98 -2.84 5.70
CA ASN A 398 -16.79 -3.67 5.57
C ASN A 398 -15.85 -3.49 6.80
N ASP A 399 -14.79 -4.30 6.88
CA ASP A 399 -13.83 -4.22 8.00
C ASP A 399 -13.17 -2.84 8.13
N PHE A 400 -13.01 -2.12 7.01
CA PHE A 400 -12.44 -0.78 7.00
C PHE A 400 -13.35 0.25 7.67
N ILE A 401 -14.62 0.30 7.27
CA ILE A 401 -15.60 1.21 7.88
C ILE A 401 -15.88 0.82 9.33
N LYS A 402 -15.90 -0.47 9.65
CA LYS A 402 -15.96 -0.93 11.04
C LYS A 402 -14.83 -0.32 11.87
N ASN A 403 -13.60 -0.35 11.37
CA ASN A 403 -12.45 0.24 12.05
C ASN A 403 -12.57 1.77 12.18
N ASP A 404 -12.97 2.47 11.12
CA ASP A 404 -13.17 3.93 11.16
C ASP A 404 -14.27 4.31 12.17
N LEU A 405 -15.37 3.56 12.20
CA LEU A 405 -16.47 3.73 13.17
C LEU A 405 -16.01 3.45 14.61
N GLN A 406 -15.13 2.46 14.83
CA GLN A 406 -14.57 2.17 16.15
C GLN A 406 -13.79 3.36 16.71
N HIS A 407 -13.02 4.05 15.88
CA HIS A 407 -12.19 5.20 16.26
C HIS A 407 -12.94 6.54 16.24
N ALA A 408 -14.17 6.58 15.74
CA ALA A 408 -14.95 7.82 15.69
C ALA A 408 -15.38 8.26 17.10
N GLU A 409 -14.84 9.39 17.58
CA GLU A 409 -15.04 9.89 18.95
C GLU A 409 -16.44 10.48 19.18
N ASN A 410 -17.06 11.05 18.13
CA ASN A 410 -18.29 11.82 18.24
C ASN A 410 -19.26 11.57 17.06
N ARG A 411 -20.45 12.16 17.13
CA ARG A 411 -21.49 12.01 16.09
C ARG A 411 -21.14 12.68 14.77
N GLU A 412 -20.36 13.76 14.80
CA GLU A 412 -19.92 14.48 13.59
C GLU A 412 -19.01 13.60 12.75
N LYS A 413 -18.05 12.91 13.39
CA LYS A 413 -17.15 12.00 12.70
C LYS A 413 -17.89 10.79 12.11
N ILE A 414 -18.87 10.24 12.85
CA ILE A 414 -19.70 9.15 12.32
C ILE A 414 -20.54 9.62 11.13
N TYR A 415 -21.10 10.83 11.20
CA TYR A 415 -21.81 11.45 10.07
C TYR A 415 -20.91 11.58 8.84
N GLU A 416 -19.67 12.05 8.99
CA GLU A 416 -18.71 12.14 7.88
C GLU A 416 -18.43 10.77 7.25
N ILE A 417 -18.10 9.77 8.08
CA ILE A 417 -17.84 8.39 7.63
C ILE A 417 -19.04 7.84 6.88
N ALA A 418 -20.24 7.95 7.47
CA ALA A 418 -21.48 7.46 6.88
C ALA A 418 -21.86 8.18 5.59
N SER A 419 -21.48 9.44 5.43
CA SER A 419 -21.77 10.23 4.22
C SER A 419 -20.80 9.93 3.08
N GLN A 420 -19.57 9.51 3.39
CA GLN A 420 -18.52 9.27 2.39
C GLN A 420 -18.46 7.83 1.89
N TYR A 421 -18.96 6.87 2.66
CA TYR A 421 -18.93 5.47 2.27
C TYR A 421 -20.00 5.14 1.21
N ASP A 422 -19.57 4.77 0.00
CA ASP A 422 -20.44 4.53 -1.17
C ASP A 422 -20.25 3.14 -1.81
N GLU A 423 -19.66 2.20 -1.06
CA GLU A 423 -19.45 0.85 -1.60
C GLU A 423 -20.76 0.07 -1.69
N GLU A 424 -20.86 -0.76 -2.74
CA GLU A 424 -21.94 -1.73 -2.88
C GLU A 424 -21.65 -2.97 -2.03
N GLY A 425 -22.68 -3.58 -1.45
CA GLY A 425 -22.60 -4.83 -0.71
C GLY A 425 -23.64 -5.81 -1.25
N GLU A 426 -23.23 -7.06 -1.45
CA GLU A 426 -24.11 -8.14 -1.87
C GLU A 426 -24.09 -9.26 -0.84
N PHE A 427 -25.27 -9.71 -0.42
CA PHE A 427 -25.46 -10.79 0.54
C PHE A 427 -26.25 -11.91 -0.11
N LEU A 428 -25.68 -13.11 -0.11
CA LEU A 428 -26.28 -14.33 -0.63
C LEU A 428 -26.40 -15.32 0.52
N ILE A 429 -27.60 -15.43 1.08
CA ILE A 429 -27.86 -16.23 2.27
C ILE A 429 -28.71 -17.44 1.87
N LYS A 430 -28.18 -18.64 2.11
CA LYS A 430 -28.84 -19.90 1.84
C LYS A 430 -29.05 -20.66 3.14
N CYS A 431 -30.30 -20.82 3.54
CA CYS A 431 -30.67 -21.57 4.74
C CYS A 431 -31.27 -22.92 4.34
N GLN A 432 -30.60 -24.02 4.69
CA GLN A 432 -31.05 -25.39 4.46
C GLN A 432 -31.89 -25.89 5.64
N GLY A 433 -32.85 -26.78 5.36
CA GLY A 433 -33.73 -27.36 6.39
C GLY A 433 -35.04 -26.58 6.59
N LEU A 434 -35.35 -25.64 5.70
CA LEU A 434 -36.68 -25.00 5.62
C LEU A 434 -37.50 -25.59 4.48
N SER A 435 -38.72 -26.01 4.78
CA SER A 435 -39.70 -26.40 3.78
C SER A 435 -41.11 -25.89 4.12
N GLY A 436 -41.86 -25.49 3.09
CA GLY A 436 -43.21 -24.96 3.19
C GLY A 436 -43.37 -23.53 2.66
N GLU A 437 -44.46 -22.88 3.06
CA GLU A 437 -44.83 -21.52 2.67
C GLU A 437 -44.49 -20.54 3.80
N PHE A 438 -43.81 -19.46 3.46
CA PHE A 438 -43.34 -18.44 4.41
C PHE A 438 -43.74 -17.04 3.95
N ASN A 439 -44.14 -16.19 4.89
CA ASN A 439 -44.21 -14.76 4.72
C ASN A 439 -42.82 -14.17 4.95
N VAL A 440 -42.40 -13.26 4.07
CA VAL A 440 -41.12 -12.56 4.16
C VAL A 440 -41.38 -11.07 4.32
N SER A 441 -40.95 -10.52 5.45
CA SER A 441 -41.03 -9.08 5.75
C SER A 441 -39.62 -8.50 5.74
N ARG A 442 -39.36 -7.55 4.86
CA ARG A 442 -38.07 -6.86 4.74
C ARG A 442 -38.19 -5.46 5.30
N TYR A 443 -37.29 -5.09 6.19
CA TYR A 443 -37.12 -3.75 6.75
C TYR A 443 -35.73 -3.28 6.36
N LYS A 444 -35.63 -2.22 5.56
CA LYS A 444 -34.36 -1.73 5.01
C LYS A 444 -34.12 -0.28 5.39
N ILE A 445 -32.94 0.01 5.93
CA ILE A 445 -32.48 1.37 6.17
C ILE A 445 -31.34 1.68 5.20
N SER A 446 -31.53 2.70 4.37
CA SER A 446 -30.53 3.16 3.41
C SER A 446 -29.54 4.14 4.06
N GLN A 447 -28.42 4.38 3.36
CA GLN A 447 -27.47 5.43 3.73
C GLN A 447 -28.14 6.79 3.89
N LYS A 448 -29.05 7.14 2.97
CA LYS A 448 -29.80 8.40 3.04
C LYS A 448 -30.56 8.54 4.36
N ASN A 449 -31.20 7.46 4.83
CA ASN A 449 -31.94 7.49 6.09
C ASN A 449 -31.00 7.73 7.28
N ILE A 450 -29.87 7.02 7.30
CA ILE A 450 -28.87 7.10 8.37
C ILE A 450 -28.21 8.49 8.42
N VAL A 451 -27.74 8.97 7.27
CA VAL A 451 -27.08 10.28 7.14
C VAL A 451 -28.03 11.40 7.53
N THR A 452 -29.30 11.35 7.09
CA THR A 452 -30.31 12.35 7.48
C THR A 452 -30.55 12.34 8.98
N ALA A 453 -30.63 11.17 9.62
CA ALA A 453 -30.83 11.06 11.06
C ALA A 453 -29.66 11.64 11.87
N TYR A 454 -28.42 11.44 11.43
CA TYR A 454 -27.26 12.11 12.04
C TYR A 454 -27.28 13.62 11.81
N GLN A 455 -27.59 14.06 10.60
CA GLN A 455 -27.66 15.48 10.26
C GLN A 455 -28.68 16.22 11.14
N GLU A 456 -29.87 15.64 11.37
CA GLU A 456 -30.84 16.23 12.31
C GLU A 456 -30.34 16.23 13.75
N GLY A 457 -29.66 15.15 14.18
CA GLY A 457 -29.10 15.05 15.54
C GLY A 457 -27.96 16.03 15.83
N LEU A 458 -27.34 16.60 14.78
CA LEU A 458 -26.27 17.59 14.87
C LEU A 458 -26.77 19.03 14.69
N ARG A 459 -28.02 19.23 14.26
CA ARG A 459 -28.58 20.58 14.10
C ARG A 459 -28.79 21.26 15.46
N ALA A 460 -28.46 22.55 15.52
CA ALA A 460 -28.75 23.36 16.70
C ALA A 460 -30.28 23.53 16.90
N PRO A 461 -30.77 23.54 18.15
CA PRO A 461 -32.20 23.71 18.44
C PRO A 461 -32.76 25.01 17.85
N GLY A 462 -33.92 24.93 17.19
CA GLY A 462 -34.64 26.10 16.66
C GLY A 462 -34.17 26.61 15.30
N VAL A 463 -33.18 25.97 14.66
CA VAL A 463 -32.67 26.36 13.34
C VAL A 463 -33.55 25.87 12.19
N ALA A 464 -34.14 24.67 12.30
CA ALA A 464 -34.99 24.09 11.26
C ALA A 464 -36.44 24.55 11.39
N SER A 465 -37.06 24.90 10.26
CA SER A 465 -38.49 25.17 10.19
C SER A 465 -39.30 23.90 10.48
N LYS A 466 -40.58 24.07 10.86
CA LYS A 466 -41.52 22.94 11.05
C LYS A 466 -41.62 22.07 9.79
N ARG A 467 -41.53 22.68 8.60
CA ARG A 467 -41.58 21.97 7.31
C ARG A 467 -40.32 21.13 7.08
N GLU A 468 -39.14 21.69 7.34
CA GLU A 468 -37.87 20.95 7.22
C GLU A 468 -37.81 19.79 8.20
N THR A 469 -38.23 20.00 9.45
CA THR A 469 -38.30 18.95 10.47
C THR A 469 -39.19 17.79 10.01
N LEU A 470 -40.34 18.10 9.40
CA LEU A 470 -41.26 17.09 8.87
C LEU A 470 -40.63 16.31 7.70
N ILE A 471 -40.02 17.01 6.73
CA ILE A 471 -39.36 16.36 5.57
C ILE A 471 -38.20 15.46 6.03
N SER A 472 -37.39 15.92 6.97
CA SER A 472 -36.31 15.12 7.55
C SER A 472 -36.86 13.90 8.27
N SER A 473 -37.95 14.04 9.04
CA SER A 473 -38.58 12.90 9.73
C SER A 473 -38.97 11.79 8.75
N TRP A 474 -39.60 12.13 7.62
CA TRP A 474 -39.94 11.17 6.57
C TRP A 474 -38.70 10.56 5.93
N SER A 475 -37.65 11.36 5.75
CA SER A 475 -36.38 10.91 5.18
C SER A 475 -35.61 9.97 6.11
N THR A 476 -35.93 9.90 7.40
CA THR A 476 -35.37 8.89 8.34
C THR A 476 -36.16 7.58 8.41
N LEU A 477 -37.30 7.49 7.72
CA LEU A 477 -38.11 6.28 7.72
C LEU A 477 -37.47 5.19 6.84
N PRO A 478 -37.51 3.92 7.30
CA PRO A 478 -37.03 2.77 6.55
C PRO A 478 -38.00 2.39 5.41
N ASP A 479 -37.48 1.69 4.41
CA ASP A 479 -38.28 1.01 3.41
C ASP A 479 -38.75 -0.34 3.96
N VAL A 480 -40.03 -0.66 3.79
CA VAL A 480 -40.62 -1.92 4.27
C VAL A 480 -41.34 -2.62 3.13
N GLU A 481 -41.05 -3.91 2.95
CA GLU A 481 -41.62 -4.75 1.89
C GLU A 481 -42.15 -6.06 2.48
N PHE A 482 -43.28 -6.55 1.96
CA PHE A 482 -43.90 -7.81 2.36
C PHE A 482 -44.09 -8.70 1.14
N SER A 483 -43.72 -9.97 1.26
CA SER A 483 -43.85 -10.97 0.20
C SER A 483 -44.11 -12.35 0.79
N ALA A 484 -44.30 -13.36 -0.07
CA ALA A 484 -44.39 -14.75 0.33
C ALA A 484 -43.48 -15.61 -0.56
N ILE A 485 -42.93 -16.68 0.00
CA ILE A 485 -42.05 -17.61 -0.69
C ILE A 485 -42.38 -19.06 -0.31
N THR A 486 -42.28 -19.95 -1.28
CA THR A 486 -42.43 -21.39 -1.09
C THR A 486 -41.10 -22.05 -1.37
N THR A 487 -40.64 -22.91 -0.46
CA THR A 487 -39.41 -23.68 -0.63
C THR A 487 -39.61 -25.14 -0.24
N SER A 488 -38.89 -26.05 -0.88
CA SER A 488 -38.93 -27.49 -0.61
C SER A 488 -37.75 -27.99 0.23
N GLU A 489 -36.63 -27.26 0.28
CA GLU A 489 -35.38 -27.78 0.85
C GLU A 489 -34.47 -26.66 1.42
N ALA A 490 -34.30 -25.58 0.66
CA ALA A 490 -33.46 -24.46 1.04
C ALA A 490 -34.10 -23.12 0.67
N LEU A 491 -34.01 -22.16 1.57
CA LEU A 491 -34.41 -20.78 1.32
C LEU A 491 -33.18 -19.98 0.88
N SER A 492 -33.27 -19.36 -0.29
CA SER A 492 -32.22 -18.48 -0.81
C SER A 492 -32.67 -17.03 -0.79
N ILE A 493 -31.94 -16.20 -0.08
CA ILE A 493 -32.19 -14.78 0.08
C ILE A 493 -31.03 -13.99 -0.51
N ARG A 494 -31.37 -13.02 -1.34
CA ARG A 494 -30.44 -12.04 -1.86
C ARG A 494 -30.78 -10.67 -1.30
N SER A 495 -29.76 -9.94 -0.86
CA SER A 495 -29.85 -8.52 -0.52
C SER A 495 -28.70 -7.77 -1.17
N THR A 496 -29.01 -6.64 -1.81
CA THR A 496 -28.03 -5.71 -2.37
C THR A 496 -28.22 -4.35 -1.73
N MET A 497 -27.11 -3.72 -1.37
CA MET A 497 -27.07 -2.50 -0.58
C MET A 497 -25.95 -1.60 -1.08
N ARG A 498 -26.03 -0.29 -0.82
CA ARG A 498 -25.00 0.68 -1.20
C ARG A 498 -24.84 1.72 -0.10
N GLY A 499 -23.59 2.06 0.19
CA GLY A 499 -23.22 2.87 1.34
C GLY A 499 -23.63 2.24 2.68
N ILE A 500 -23.49 2.99 3.79
CA ILE A 500 -23.78 2.42 5.12
C ILE A 500 -25.27 2.18 5.19
N SER A 501 -25.66 0.92 5.27
CA SER A 501 -27.06 0.50 5.21
C SER A 501 -27.23 -0.85 5.87
N ALA A 502 -28.47 -1.18 6.20
CA ALA A 502 -28.79 -2.45 6.83
C ALA A 502 -30.20 -2.92 6.47
N GLU A 503 -30.40 -4.23 6.52
CA GLU A 503 -31.69 -4.86 6.25
C GLU A 503 -31.98 -5.94 7.30
N ILE A 504 -33.20 -5.95 7.81
CA ILE A 504 -33.78 -7.05 8.57
C ILE A 504 -34.74 -7.79 7.65
N ILE A 505 -34.65 -9.11 7.64
CA ILE A 505 -35.51 -9.99 6.87
C ILE A 505 -36.12 -10.99 7.86
N LEU A 506 -37.42 -10.84 8.11
CA LEU A 506 -38.20 -11.73 8.97
C LEU A 506 -38.95 -12.72 8.09
N ILE A 507 -38.83 -14.00 8.40
CA ILE A 507 -39.34 -15.10 7.59
C ILE A 507 -40.19 -15.95 8.51
N ASP A 508 -41.51 -15.88 8.37
CA ASP A 508 -42.47 -16.55 9.24
C ASP A 508 -43.28 -17.57 8.47
N ARG A 509 -43.40 -18.79 8.98
CA ARG A 509 -44.20 -19.84 8.35
C ARG A 509 -45.67 -19.44 8.32
N GLN A 510 -46.33 -19.62 7.17
CA GLN A 510 -47.75 -19.34 7.06
C GLN A 510 -48.55 -20.29 7.95
N GLN A 511 -49.30 -19.75 8.91
CA GLN A 511 -50.29 -20.54 9.63
C GLN A 511 -51.43 -20.87 8.66
N GLN A 512 -51.71 -22.16 8.44
CA GLN A 512 -52.94 -22.56 7.76
C GLN A 512 -54.12 -21.97 8.52
N SER A 513 -54.80 -20.98 7.93
CA SER A 513 -56.00 -20.41 8.53
C SER A 513 -57.01 -21.54 8.75
N ASN A 514 -57.53 -21.64 9.98
CA ASN A 514 -58.61 -22.59 10.34
C ASN A 514 -59.91 -22.38 9.54
N HIS A 515 -59.95 -21.44 8.58
CA HIS A 515 -61.05 -21.30 7.62
C HIS A 515 -61.10 -22.39 6.54
N SER A 516 -60.03 -23.17 6.33
CA SER A 516 -60.10 -24.34 5.42
C SER A 516 -60.76 -25.57 6.06
N LYS A 517 -60.64 -25.77 7.38
CA LYS A 517 -61.30 -26.88 8.09
C LYS A 517 -62.82 -26.70 8.26
N ALA A 518 -63.31 -25.46 8.32
CA ALA A 518 -64.76 -25.20 8.38
C ALA A 518 -65.49 -25.49 7.06
N LYS A 519 -64.80 -25.47 5.91
CA LYS A 519 -65.38 -25.85 4.60
C LYS A 519 -65.42 -27.36 4.35
N GLN A 520 -64.73 -28.16 5.16
CA GLN A 520 -64.68 -29.62 5.04
C GLN A 520 -65.67 -30.35 5.96
N LEU A 521 -66.34 -29.64 6.87
CA LEU A 521 -67.41 -30.17 7.74
C LEU A 521 -68.83 -29.78 7.27
N LEU A 522 -68.95 -29.13 6.10
CA LEU A 522 -70.22 -28.78 5.44
C LEU A 522 -70.32 -29.34 4.02
N ARG A 523 -69.69 -30.49 3.75
CA ARG A 523 -69.93 -31.28 2.53
C ARG A 523 -70.29 -32.71 2.87
#